data_AF-A0A150WD12-F1
#
_entry.id   AF-A0A150WD12-F1
#
_cell.length_a   1.000
_cell.length_b   1.000
_cell.length_c   1.000
_cell.angle_alpha   90.00
_cell.angle_beta   90.00
_cell.angle_gamma   90.00
#
_symmetry.space_group_name_H-M   'P 1'
#
loop_
_entity.id
_entity.type
_entity.pdbx_description
1 polymer ?
#
loop_
_entity_poly.entity_id
_entity_poly.type
_entity_poly.pdbx_seq_one_letter_code
_entity_poly.pdbx_strand_id
1 'polypeptide(L)' 'MGETLAKTVIAATGLPQDPVEREFNALLEKYGKSPETLTIEELREVMAEYLQLVFLEMQDEQSA' A
#
# COMPACT_ATOMS: atom_id res chain seq x y z
N MET A 1 5.19 -16.64 -0.36
CA MET A 1 3.78 -16.32 -0.01
C MET A 1 3.54 -14.82 -0.06
N GLY A 2 4.42 -13.99 0.51
CA GLY A 2 4.31 -12.53 0.42
C GLY A 2 4.26 -12.01 -1.02
N GLU A 3 5.10 -12.54 -1.92
CA GLU A 3 5.10 -12.13 -3.33
C GLU A 3 3.73 -12.36 -4.01
N THR A 4 3.07 -13.49 -3.70
CA THR A 4 1.72 -13.78 -4.20
C THR A 4 0.70 -12.81 -3.63
N LEU A 5 0.83 -12.45 -2.35
CA LEU A 5 -0.04 -11.48 -1.69
C LEU A 5 0.11 -10.09 -2.32
N ALA A 6 1.34 -9.62 -2.49
CA ALA A 6 1.65 -8.35 -3.15
C ALA A 6 1.05 -8.28 -4.57
N LYS A 7 1.30 -9.31 -5.39
CA LYS A 7 0.74 -9.41 -6.75
C LYS A 7 -0.79 -9.39 -6.75
N THR A 8 -1.42 -10.10 -5.81
CA THR A 8 -2.87 -10.14 -5.68
C THR A 8 -3.45 -8.76 -5.34
N VAL A 9 -2.84 -8.04 -4.39
CA VAL A 9 -3.28 -6.70 -4.00
C VAL A 9 -3.12 -5.70 -5.15
N ILE A 10 -1.95 -5.70 -5.79
CA ILE A 10 -1.67 -4.81 -6.93
C ILE A 10 -2.70 -5.03 -8.03
N ALA A 11 -2.96 -6.30 -8.40
CA ALA A 11 -3.96 -6.64 -9.41
C ALA A 11 -5.40 -6.28 -9.00
N ALA A 12 -5.73 -6.36 -7.71
CA ALA A 12 -7.06 -6.04 -7.19
C ALA A 12 -7.41 -4.56 -7.27
N THR A 13 -6.43 -3.66 -7.43
CA THR A 13 -6.69 -2.21 -7.56
C THR A 13 -7.45 -1.84 -8.83
N GLY A 14 -7.38 -2.65 -9.89
CA GLY A 14 -7.93 -2.32 -11.21
C GLY A 14 -7.22 -1.15 -11.91
N LEU A 15 -6.09 -0.68 -11.36
CA LEU A 15 -5.26 0.40 -11.90
C LEU A 15 -4.08 -0.18 -12.71
N PRO A 16 -3.36 0.66 -13.49
CA PRO A 16 -2.18 0.20 -14.21
C PRO A 16 -1.14 -0.40 -13.25
N GLN A 17 -0.61 -1.57 -13.59
CA GLN A 17 0.23 -2.35 -12.68
C GLN A 17 1.51 -1.62 -12.26
N ASP A 18 2.28 -1.09 -13.21
CA ASP A 18 3.56 -0.45 -12.96
C ASP A 18 3.54 0.68 -11.91
N PRO A 19 2.64 1.69 -12.00
CA PRO A 19 2.59 2.75 -10.99
C PRO A 19 2.13 2.23 -9.63
N VAL A 20 1.18 1.29 -9.60
CA VAL A 20 0.68 0.70 -8.34
C VAL A 20 1.78 -0.11 -7.66
N GLU A 21 2.53 -0.90 -8.42
CA GLU A 21 3.63 -1.70 -7.91
C GLU A 21 4.73 -0.82 -7.33
N ARG A 22 5.08 0.30 -7.99
CA ARG A 22 6.05 1.27 -7.46
C ARG A 22 5.58 1.89 -6.15
N GLU A 23 4.34 2.36 -6.10
CA GLU A 23 3.77 2.99 -4.90
C GLU A 23 3.68 1.98 -3.75
N PHE A 24 3.18 0.78 -4.03
CA PHE A 24 3.07 -0.30 -3.05
C PHE A 24 4.43 -0.68 -2.47
N ASN A 25 5.46 -0.82 -3.31
CA ASN A 25 6.81 -1.13 -2.86
C ASN A 25 7.42 0.02 -2.02
N ALA A 26 7.23 1.27 -2.44
CA ALA A 26 7.70 2.43 -1.67
C ALA A 26 7.01 2.52 -0.30
N LEU A 27 5.72 2.21 -0.27
CA LEU A 27 4.95 2.13 0.96
C LEU A 27 5.50 1.04 1.89
N LEU A 28 5.71 -0.18 1.41
CA LEU A 28 6.29 -1.26 2.22
C LEU A 28 7.69 -0.90 2.76
N GLU A 29 8.52 -0.28 1.94
CA GLU A 29 9.87 0.16 2.32
C GLU A 29 9.83 1.19 3.47
N LYS A 30 8.89 2.14 3.42
CA LYS A 30 8.66 3.11 4.52
C LYS A 30 8.38 2.42 5.86
N TYR A 31 7.77 1.24 5.84
CA TYR A 31 7.45 0.42 7.01
C TYR A 31 8.50 -0.65 7.33
N GLY A 32 9.63 -0.67 6.62
CA GLY A 32 10.67 -1.68 6.79
C GLY A 32 10.21 -3.10 6.44
N LYS A 33 9.21 -3.22 5.55
CA LYS A 33 8.65 -4.50 5.10
C LYS A 33 9.18 -4.85 3.72
N SER A 34 9.25 -6.15 3.43
CA SER A 34 9.61 -6.68 2.11
C SER A 34 8.41 -7.38 1.48
N PRO A 35 8.12 -7.16 0.18
CA PRO A 35 7.10 -7.90 -0.54
C PRO A 35 7.28 -9.42 -0.46
N GLU A 36 8.51 -9.92 -0.42
CA GLU A 36 8.81 -11.36 -0.43
C GLU A 36 8.38 -12.06 0.87
N THR A 37 8.59 -11.37 2.00
CA THR A 37 8.33 -11.87 3.35
C THR A 37 7.01 -11.36 3.95
N LEU A 38 6.25 -10.56 3.19
CA LEU A 38 5.04 -9.91 3.66
C LEU A 38 3.99 -10.92 4.14
N THR A 39 3.50 -10.71 5.36
CA THR A 39 2.35 -11.44 5.89
C THR A 39 1.06 -10.63 5.71
N ILE A 40 -0.09 -11.31 5.84
CA ILE A 40 -1.40 -10.64 5.71
C ILE A 40 -1.68 -9.64 6.83
N GLU A 41 -1.12 -9.88 8.03
CA GLU A 41 -1.25 -8.96 9.16
C GLU A 41 -0.42 -7.70 8.93
N GLU A 42 0.83 -7.83 8.48
CA GLU A 42 1.66 -6.67 8.12
C GLU A 42 1.07 -5.88 6.95
N LEU A 43 0.52 -6.56 5.94
CA LEU A 43 -0.20 -5.88 4.87
C LEU A 43 -1.39 -5.07 5.43
N ARG A 44 -2.17 -5.64 6.36
CA ARG A 44 -3.30 -4.95 6.97
C ARG A 44 -2.87 -3.70 7.73
N GLU A 45 -1.78 -3.78 8.49
CA GLU A 45 -1.19 -2.64 9.22
C GLU A 45 -0.79 -1.53 8.25
N VAL A 46 0.03 -1.86 7.24
CA VAL A 46 0.52 -0.89 6.24
C VAL A 46 -0.62 -0.22 5.49
N MET A 47 -1.65 -0.97 5.09
CA MET A 47 -2.81 -0.43 4.39
C MET A 47 -3.69 0.45 5.29
N ALA A 48 -3.85 0.10 6.56
CA ALA A 48 -4.62 0.91 7.50
C ALA A 48 -3.97 2.29 7.70
N GLU A 49 -2.64 2.33 7.84
CA GLU A 49 -1.92 3.59 7.96
C GLU A 49 -1.93 4.42 6.67
N TYR A 50 -1.76 3.77 5.51
CA TYR A 50 -1.88 4.44 4.22
C TYR A 50 -3.24 5.13 4.05
N LEU A 51 -4.34 4.43 4.38
CA LEU A 51 -5.68 5.00 4.34
C LEU A 51 -5.85 6.19 5.30
N GLN A 52 -5.25 6.13 6.49
CA GLN A 52 -5.27 7.25 7.42
C GLN A 52 -4.57 8.48 6.85
N LEU A 53 -3.41 8.31 6.21
CA LEU A 53 -2.69 9.40 5.55
C LEU A 53 -3.54 10.01 4.43
N VAL A 54 -4.13 9.17 3.57
CA VAL A 54 -5.03 9.64 2.51
C VAL A 54 -6.20 10.46 3.08
N PHE A 55 -6.82 10.00 4.19
CA PHE A 55 -7.90 10.76 4.82
C PHE A 55 -7.46 12.11 5.42
N LEU A 56 -6.21 12.22 5.88
CA LEU A 56 -5.65 13.48 6.36
C LEU A 56 -5.39 14.43 5.18
N GLU A 57 -4.78 13.95 4.11
CA GLU A 57 -4.53 14.73 2.88
C GLU A 57 -5.85 15.27 2.30
N MET A 58 -6.90 14.45 2.26
CA MET A 58 -8.22 14.88 1.80
C MET A 58 -8.86 15.96 2.69
N GLN A 59 -8.57 15.99 3.99
CA GLN A 59 -9.07 17.02 4.90
C GLN A 59 -8.33 18.36 4.69
N ASP A 60 -7.02 18.28 4.48
CA ASP A 60 -6.19 19.45 4.19
C ASP A 60 -6.60 20.10 2.85
N GLU A 61 -6.89 19.29 1.82
CA GLU A 61 -7.38 19.78 0.52
C GLU A 61 -8.75 20.46 0.58
N GLN A 62 -9.63 20.07 1.52
CA GLN A 62 -10.94 20.71 1.70
C GLN A 62 -10.87 22.01 2.53
N SER A 63 -9.72 22.28 3.17
CA SER A 63 -9.51 23.43 4.05
C SER A 63 -8.79 24.59 3.37
N ALA A 64 -8.42 24.44 2.09
CA ALA A 64 -7.74 25.43 1.24
C ALA A 64 -8.68 26.03 0.17
#